data_AF-A0A4Y7JIX8-F1
#
_entry.id   AF-A0A4Y7JIX8-F1
#
_cell.length_a   1.000
_cell.length_b   1.000
_cell.length_c   1.000
_cell.angle_alpha   90.00
_cell.angle_beta   90.00
_cell.angle_gamma   90.00
#
_symmetry.space_group_name_H-M   'P 1'
#
loop_
_entity.id
_entity.type
_entity.pdbx_description
1 polymer ?
#
loop_
_entity_poly.entity_id
_entity_poly.type
_entity_poly.pdbx_seq_one_letter_code
_entity_poly.pdbx_strand_id
1 'polypeptide(L)'
;MENITASELAGLGVGTLLFCATIAAPKIDALISASQRSILGMCRNCGDLKMIACSRCKGAGMIKEGSFMSFNPIEGTLQSLGARQAKVGFVSCAKCQAKGHMSCPNCST
;
A
#
# COMPACT_ATOMS: atom_id res chain seq x y z
N MET A 1 41.23 3.64 24.04
CA MET A 1 40.34 2.48 24.27
C MET A 1 39.00 3.05 24.69
N GLU A 2 38.11 3.26 23.71
CA GLU A 2 36.76 3.78 23.91
C GLU A 2 35.94 2.75 24.71
N ASN A 3 35.60 3.06 25.96
CA ASN A 3 34.81 2.17 26.82
C ASN A 3 33.34 2.56 26.70
N ILE A 4 32.56 1.76 25.99
CA ILE A 4 31.09 1.87 25.93
C ILE A 4 30.58 1.66 27.36
N THR A 5 29.95 2.68 27.93
CA THR A 5 29.46 2.61 29.31
C THR A 5 28.25 1.68 29.38
N ALA A 6 28.09 0.90 30.46
CA ALA A 6 27.00 -0.08 30.60
C ALA A 6 25.59 0.50 30.33
N SER A 7 25.40 1.79 30.62
CA SER A 7 24.16 2.53 30.31
C SER A 7 23.90 2.71 28.82
N GLU A 8 24.93 2.88 28.00
CA GLU A 8 24.80 3.00 26.54
C GLU A 8 24.45 1.65 25.91
N LEU A 9 25.04 0.56 26.40
CA LEU A 9 24.70 -0.80 25.97
C LEU A 9 23.25 -1.16 26.33
N ALA A 10 22.78 -0.77 27.52
CA ALA A 10 21.40 -0.96 27.94
C ALA A 10 20.42 -0.13 27.08
N GLY A 11 20.77 1.12 26.78
CA GLY A 11 19.99 1.98 25.88
C GLY A 11 19.88 1.42 24.46
N LEU A 12 20.98 0.90 23.91
CA LEU A 12 21.01 0.22 22.61
C LEU A 12 20.17 -1.07 22.63
N GLY A 13 20.23 -1.85 23.71
CA GLY A 13 19.42 -3.06 23.87
C GLY A 13 17.92 -2.77 23.89
N VAL A 14 17.48 -1.82 24.72
CA VAL A 14 16.05 -1.46 24.81
C VAL A 14 15.58 -0.79 23.51
N GLY A 15 16.40 0.07 22.91
CA GLY A 15 16.08 0.72 21.64
C GLY A 15 15.91 -0.26 20.48
N THR A 16 16.80 -1.26 20.36
CA THR A 16 16.69 -2.30 19.33
C THR A 16 15.47 -3.20 19.54
N LEU A 17 15.16 -3.58 20.79
CA LEU A 17 13.97 -4.37 21.10
C LEU A 17 12.67 -3.63 20.72
N LEU A 18 12.56 -2.35 21.08
CA LEU A 18 11.40 -1.53 20.73
C LEU A 18 11.28 -1.37 19.21
N PHE A 19 12.39 -1.17 18.51
CA PHE A 19 12.40 -1.09 17.05
C PHE A 19 11.94 -2.40 16.38
N CYS A 20 12.39 -3.56 16.89
CA CYS A 20 11.89 -4.84 16.41
C CYS A 20 10.39 -5.02 16.69
N ALA A 21 9.92 -4.60 17.88
CA ALA A 21 8.51 -4.67 18.25
C ALA A 21 7.63 -3.80 17.34
N THR A 22 8.07 -2.59 16.98
CA THR A 22 7.31 -1.71 16.08
C THR A 22 7.25 -2.24 14.65
N ILE A 23 8.28 -2.93 14.17
CA ILE A 23 8.25 -3.60 12.85
C ILE A 23 7.36 -4.85 12.89
N ALA A 24 7.39 -5.61 13.98
CA ALA A 24 6.65 -6.86 14.09
C ALA A 24 5.13 -6.64 14.29
N ALA A 25 4.74 -5.63 15.07
CA ALA A 25 3.34 -5.33 15.39
C ALA A 25 2.40 -5.27 14.16
N PRO A 26 2.67 -4.48 13.10
CA PRO A 26 1.78 -4.42 11.93
C PRO A 26 1.73 -5.74 11.14
N LYS A 27 2.76 -6.60 11.23
CA LYS A 27 2.75 -7.90 10.55
C LYS A 27 1.84 -8.89 11.26
N ILE A 28 1.85 -8.88 12.59
CA ILE A 28 0.94 -9.72 13.39
C ILE A 28 -0.51 -9.27 13.20
N ASP A 29 -0.77 -7.96 13.22
CA ASP A 29 -2.10 -7.42 12.95
C ASP A 29 -2.61 -7.82 11.56
N ALA A 30 -1.76 -7.72 10.52
CA ALA A 30 -2.10 -8.16 9.17
C ALA A 30 -2.41 -9.66 9.09
N LEU A 31 -1.68 -10.50 9.82
CA LEU A 31 -1.93 -11.94 9.89
C LEU A 31 -3.24 -12.27 10.60
N ILE A 32 -3.53 -11.60 11.72
CA ILE A 32 -4.78 -11.78 12.46
C ILE A 32 -5.96 -11.36 11.58
N SER A 33 -5.87 -10.20 10.93
CA SER A 33 -6.90 -9.70 10.02
C SER A 33 -7.11 -10.67 8.84
N ALA A 34 -6.03 -11.21 8.27
CA ALA A 34 -6.11 -12.22 7.21
C ALA A 34 -6.75 -13.53 7.69
N SER A 35 -6.39 -14.00 8.90
CA SER A 35 -6.93 -15.22 9.50
C SER A 35 -8.42 -15.08 9.82
N GLN A 36 -8.84 -13.95 10.40
CA GLN A 36 -10.25 -13.68 10.68
C GLN A 36 -11.08 -13.69 9.39
N ARG A 37 -10.61 -13.00 8.34
CA ARG A 37 -11.30 -13.00 7.03
C ARG A 37 -11.42 -14.40 6.44
N SER A 38 -10.43 -15.26 6.63
CA SER A 38 -10.49 -16.64 6.14
C SER A 38 -11.49 -17.51 6.90
N ILE A 39 -11.70 -17.27 8.20
CA ILE A 39 -12.68 -18.02 9.02
C ILE A 39 -14.11 -17.59 8.69
N LEU A 40 -14.33 -16.30 8.39
CA LEU A 40 -15.62 -15.74 7.99
C LEU A 40 -16.08 -16.18 6.59
N GLY A 41 -15.33 -17.04 5.88
CA GLY A 41 -15.68 -17.50 4.54
C GLY A 41 -15.61 -16.40 3.47
N MET A 42 -14.90 -15.31 3.76
CA MET A 42 -14.86 -14.16 2.86
C MET A 42 -14.12 -14.49 1.57
N CYS A 43 -14.55 -13.90 0.46
CA CYS A 43 -13.87 -14.09 -0.82
C CYS A 43 -12.40 -13.67 -0.71
N ARG A 44 -11.48 -14.59 -0.98
CA ARG A 44 -10.03 -14.33 -0.92
C ARG A 44 -9.56 -13.24 -1.88
N ASN A 45 -10.34 -12.96 -2.92
CA ASN A 45 -9.97 -12.00 -3.97
C ASN A 45 -10.46 -10.57 -3.67
N CYS A 46 -11.65 -10.40 -3.08
CA CYS A 46 -12.22 -9.07 -2.81
C CYS A 46 -12.54 -8.79 -1.33
N GLY A 47 -12.37 -9.77 -0.43
CA GLY A 47 -12.78 -9.66 0.97
C GLY A 47 -14.26 -9.31 1.12
N ASP A 48 -15.14 -9.95 0.34
CA ASP A 48 -16.59 -9.71 0.26
C ASP A 48 -17.06 -8.30 -0.11
N LEU A 49 -16.14 -7.41 -0.50
CA LEU A 49 -16.51 -6.07 -1.00
C LEU A 49 -17.24 -6.13 -2.36
N LYS A 50 -17.32 -7.32 -2.99
CA LYS A 50 -17.87 -7.57 -4.34
C LYS A 50 -17.25 -6.74 -5.46
N MET A 51 -16.28 -5.89 -5.15
CA MET A 51 -15.56 -5.02 -6.07
C MET A 51 -14.06 -5.12 -5.80
N ILE A 52 -13.27 -5.08 -6.86
CA ILE A 52 -11.81 -5.09 -6.84
C ILE A 52 -11.28 -3.87 -7.60
N ALA A 53 -10.15 -3.33 -7.16
CA ALA A 53 -9.50 -2.22 -7.87
C ALA A 53 -9.14 -2.64 -9.31
N CYS A 54 -9.34 -1.74 -10.27
CA CYS A 54 -9.00 -2.01 -11.66
C CYS A 54 -7.48 -2.13 -11.80
N SER A 55 -7.01 -3.29 -12.26
CA SER A 55 -5.57 -3.55 -12.41
C SER A 55 -4.84 -2.62 -13.39
N ARG A 56 -5.58 -1.96 -14.30
CA ARG A 56 -5.01 -1.03 -15.30
C ARG A 56 -4.79 0.38 -14.75
N CYS A 57 -5.74 0.93 -14.00
CA CYS A 57 -5.65 2.27 -13.43
C CYS A 57 -5.39 2.29 -11.93
N LYS A 58 -5.17 1.12 -11.31
CA LYS A 58 -4.90 0.94 -9.87
C LYS A 58 -5.92 1.63 -8.95
N GLY A 59 -7.20 1.73 -9.37
CA GLY A 59 -8.22 2.42 -8.59
C GLY A 59 -8.54 3.84 -9.05
N ALA A 60 -7.71 4.48 -9.87
CA ALA A 60 -7.86 5.91 -10.20
C ALA A 60 -8.96 6.21 -11.21
N GLY A 61 -9.46 5.22 -11.97
CA GLY A 61 -10.43 5.43 -13.06
C GLY A 61 -9.84 6.06 -14.32
N MET A 62 -8.63 6.63 -14.24
CA MET A 62 -7.92 7.21 -15.37
C MET A 62 -6.50 6.68 -15.45
N ILE A 63 -5.97 6.61 -16.66
CA ILE A 63 -4.58 6.25 -16.94
C ILE A 63 -3.84 7.49 -17.43
N LYS A 64 -2.64 7.68 -16.92
CA LYS A 64 -1.73 8.72 -17.39
C LYS A 64 -1.29 8.36 -18.80
N GLU A 65 -1.75 9.12 -19.79
CA GLU A 65 -1.31 9.00 -21.17
C GLU A 65 0.09 9.60 -21.25
N GLY A 66 1.10 8.73 -21.39
CA GLY A 66 2.51 9.12 -21.37
C GLY A 66 3.18 8.85 -20.02
N SER A 67 3.66 7.62 -19.86
CA SER A 67 5.04 7.30 -19.47
C SER A 67 5.07 5.92 -18.86
N PHE A 68 5.77 5.03 -19.53
CA PHE A 68 6.29 3.79 -18.95
C PHE A 68 7.07 4.13 -17.67
N MET A 69 6.90 3.32 -16.62
CA MET A 69 7.69 3.30 -15.37
C MET A 69 7.77 4.60 -14.56
N SER A 70 6.98 4.67 -13.49
CA SER A 70 7.44 5.31 -12.26
C SER A 70 6.84 4.60 -11.06
N PHE A 71 7.51 3.54 -10.60
CA PHE A 71 7.44 3.15 -9.20
C PHE A 71 8.43 4.03 -8.46
N ASN A 72 7.98 5.14 -7.90
CA ASN A 72 8.73 5.84 -6.87
C ASN A 72 7.96 5.68 -5.55
N PRO A 73 8.46 4.91 -4.57
CA PRO A 73 7.79 4.69 -3.30
C PRO A 73 8.08 5.86 -2.35
N ILE A 74 7.76 7.09 -2.76
CA ILE A 74 7.90 8.29 -1.91
C ILE A 74 6.72 9.23 -2.19
N GLU A 75 5.51 8.76 -1.93
CA GLU A 75 4.25 9.55 -2.01
C GLU A 75 4.05 10.46 -0.78
N GLY A 76 5.10 10.70 0.03
CA GLY A 76 4.95 11.37 1.32
C GLY A 76 5.42 12.82 1.42
N THR A 77 6.29 13.32 0.53
CA THR A 77 7.12 14.49 0.92
C THR A 77 7.39 15.54 -0.16
N LEU A 78 6.86 15.41 -1.38
CA LEU A 78 7.25 16.31 -2.49
C LEU A 78 6.06 17.00 -3.17
N GLN A 79 5.06 17.41 -2.38
CA GLN A 79 3.99 18.30 -2.86
C GLN A 79 4.29 19.79 -2.62
N SER A 80 5.53 20.11 -2.26
CA SER A 80 6.03 21.47 -2.11
C SER A 80 7.23 21.66 -3.03
N LEU A 81 7.21 22.73 -3.84
CA LEU A 81 8.25 23.16 -4.79
C LEU A 81 8.14 22.62 -6.24
N GLY A 82 7.10 23.12 -6.92
CA GLY A 82 7.23 23.81 -8.20
C GLY A 82 7.97 23.12 -9.35
N ALA A 83 7.23 22.48 -10.25
CA ALA A 83 7.65 22.34 -11.64
C ALA A 83 6.43 22.15 -12.55
N ARG A 84 6.25 23.12 -13.45
CA ARG A 84 5.57 23.09 -14.76
C ARG A 84 4.50 21.99 -14.94
N GLN A 85 3.24 22.43 -15.04
CA GLN A 85 2.14 21.64 -15.60
C GLN A 85 2.47 21.22 -17.04
N ALA A 86 3.27 20.17 -17.20
CA ALA A 86 3.16 19.31 -18.35
C ALA A 86 1.71 18.82 -18.30
N LYS A 87 0.92 19.20 -19.31
CA LYS A 87 -0.46 18.79 -19.48
C LYS A 87 -0.46 17.29 -19.76
N VAL A 88 -0.27 16.53 -18.70
CA VAL A 88 -0.36 15.09 -18.69
C VAL A 88 -1.78 14.78 -19.11
N GLY A 89 -1.96 14.22 -20.31
CA GLY A 89 -3.25 13.69 -20.71
C GLY A 89 -3.63 12.58 -19.74
N PHE A 90 -4.79 12.70 -19.10
CA PHE A 90 -5.39 11.58 -18.38
C PHE A 90 -6.49 11.02 -19.27
N VAL A 91 -6.34 9.77 -19.70
CA VAL A 91 -7.37 9.08 -20.46
C VAL A 91 -8.22 8.26 -19.53
N SER A 92 -9.52 8.27 -19.74
CA SER A 92 -10.45 7.41 -19.00
C SER A 92 -10.05 5.94 -19.20
N CYS A 93 -9.97 5.19 -18.10
CA CYS A 93 -9.59 3.79 -18.19
C CYS A 93 -10.75 3.00 -18.82
N ALA A 94 -10.58 2.58 -20.08
CA ALA A 94 -11.59 1.80 -20.81
C ALA A 94 -11.95 0.50 -20.08
N LYS A 95 -11.00 -0.16 -19.41
CA LYS A 95 -11.22 -1.43 -18.71
C LYS A 95 -12.25 -1.34 -17.57
N CYS A 96 -12.26 -0.24 -16.83
CA CYS A 96 -13.24 -0.02 -15.75
C CYS A 96 -14.26 1.08 -16.09
N GLN A 97 -14.27 1.57 -17.34
CA GLN A 97 -15.13 2.67 -17.78
C GLN A 97 -15.09 3.88 -16.84
N ALA A 98 -13.88 4.32 -16.48
CA ALA A 98 -13.64 5.39 -15.51
C ALA A 98 -14.08 5.16 -14.05
N LYS A 99 -14.64 4.00 -13.69
CA LYS A 99 -15.06 3.70 -12.31
C LYS A 99 -13.91 3.47 -11.33
N GLY A 100 -12.73 3.08 -11.83
CA GLY A 100 -11.58 2.74 -10.99
C GLY A 100 -11.63 1.33 -10.37
N HIS A 101 -12.80 0.70 -10.34
CA HIS A 101 -13.00 -0.65 -9.83
C HIS A 101 -13.79 -1.52 -10.82
N MET A 102 -13.80 -2.84 -10.59
CA MET A 102 -14.59 -3.82 -11.32
C MET A 102 -15.21 -4.81 -10.34
N SER A 103 -16.31 -5.47 -10.73
CA SER A 103 -16.92 -6.50 -9.90
C SER A 103 -15.96 -7.67 -9.68
N CYS A 104 -15.98 -8.27 -8.50
CA CYS A 104 -15.17 -9.43 -8.21
C CYS A 104 -15.70 -10.62 -9.02
N PRO A 105 -14.87 -11.26 -9.87
CA PRO A 105 -15.32 -12.37 -10.70
C PRO A 105 -15.77 -13.58 -9.88
N ASN A 106 -15.23 -13.75 -8.66
CA ASN A 106 -15.54 -14.86 -7.76
C ASN A 106 -16.78 -14.62 -6.87
N CYS A 107 -17.39 -13.44 -6.91
CA CYS A 107 -18.56 -13.09 -6.07
C CYS A 107 -19.76 -12.60 -6.88
N SER A 108 -19.66 -12.59 -8.20
CA SER A 108 -20.68 -12.03 -9.09
C SER A 108 -21.60 -13.09 -9.69
N THR A 109 -21.61 -14.30 -9.12
CA THR A 109 -22.63 -15.34 -9.30
C THR A 109 -23.72 -15.20 -8.25
#